data_AF-V8CVZ2-F1
#
_entry.id   AF-V8CVZ2-F1
#
_cell.length_a   1.000
_cell.length_b   1.000
_cell.length_c   1.000
_cell.angle_alpha   90.00
_cell.angle_beta   90.00
_cell.angle_gamma   90.00
#
_symmetry.space_group_name_H-M   'P 1'
#
loop_
_entity.id
_entity.type
_entity.pdbx_description
1 polymer ?
#
loop_
_entity_poly.entity_id
_entity_poly.type
_entity_poly.pdbx_seq_one_letter_code
_entity_poly.pdbx_strand_id
1 'polypeptide(L)'
;MVRTQPLVSILTTGGTIASRRFADGARPALAADELVAGSAEAGVELRSREVLHLDSSSLLPEDLDAVRSAVVAELEDPSVTGVVLTHGTDTMEETAMLIDLMHADPRPVIMTGAQRPADSLHADGPANLSAAIAAAVDPLSRRRGVLIAMGGSLVPARGTAKFDSAADAPFATVRADLPRALLPPTSIAGTRVDIVMLYPGVDPSIIGWCAGAGATGIVLVATGSGNTHTRVVDAVADAIGRGVVVVVCSRVPRGEIVATYGGGGGAVDLAARGAIISPWLRGPQARIALQALLAGGAGHADVAEFFAAE
;
A
#
# COMPACT_ATOMS: atom_id res chain seq x y z
N MET A 1 -0.23 40.42 -10.81
CA MET A 1 -0.21 39.23 -9.93
C MET A 1 1.10 38.51 -10.18
N VAL A 2 1.98 38.43 -9.18
CA VAL A 2 3.13 37.52 -9.26
C VAL A 2 2.53 36.12 -9.30
N ARG A 3 2.64 35.42 -10.44
CA ARG A 3 2.34 33.98 -10.48
C ARG A 3 3.42 33.32 -9.63
N THR A 4 3.08 32.99 -8.39
CA THR A 4 3.90 32.06 -7.60
C THR A 4 3.91 30.74 -8.36
N GLN A 5 5.10 30.28 -8.72
CA GLN A 5 5.26 28.96 -9.35
C GLN A 5 4.72 27.90 -8.36
N PRO A 6 4.05 26.84 -8.85
CA PRO A 6 3.63 25.74 -7.98
C PRO A 6 4.86 25.13 -7.31
N LEU A 7 4.82 25.04 -5.98
CA LEU A 7 5.82 24.31 -5.20
C LEU A 7 5.40 22.85 -5.05
N VAL A 8 6.26 21.92 -5.45
CA VAL A 8 6.11 20.48 -5.21
C VAL A 8 7.16 20.03 -4.19
N SER A 9 6.69 19.38 -3.12
CA SER A 9 7.59 18.76 -2.14
C SER A 9 7.90 17.31 -2.55
N ILE A 10 9.19 16.99 -2.69
CA ILE A 10 9.71 15.68 -3.07
C ILE A 10 10.27 15.02 -1.82
N LEU A 11 9.56 14.01 -1.32
CA LEU A 11 9.97 13.16 -0.23
C LEU A 11 10.67 11.92 -0.78
N THR A 12 11.79 11.52 -0.19
CA THR A 12 12.52 10.31 -0.61
C THR A 12 12.61 9.29 0.52
N THR A 13 12.38 8.01 0.21
CA THR A 13 12.55 6.90 1.17
C THR A 13 13.69 5.93 0.78
N GLY A 14 14.33 6.16 -0.37
CA GLY A 14 15.31 5.27 -0.99
C GLY A 14 14.74 4.59 -2.24
N GLY A 15 14.86 3.26 -2.30
CA GLY A 15 14.39 2.44 -3.42
C GLY A 15 15.25 2.48 -4.68
N THR A 16 14.83 1.72 -5.70
CA THR A 16 15.59 1.51 -6.95
C THR A 16 15.90 2.81 -7.69
N ILE A 17 15.00 3.79 -7.65
CA ILE A 17 15.17 5.11 -8.28
C ILE A 17 16.37 5.87 -7.73
N ALA A 18 16.72 5.64 -6.47
CA ALA A 18 17.90 6.18 -5.82
C ALA A 18 19.06 5.16 -5.75
N SER A 19 18.91 3.97 -6.33
CA SER A 19 19.89 2.88 -6.21
C SER A 19 20.87 2.81 -7.37
N ARG A 20 22.10 2.35 -7.08
CA ARG A 20 23.12 1.98 -8.08
C ARG A 20 23.45 0.49 -7.95
N ARG A 21 23.93 -0.15 -9.03
CA ARG A 21 24.41 -1.53 -8.97
C ARG A 21 25.84 -1.59 -8.43
N PHE A 22 26.06 -2.47 -7.47
CA PHE A 22 27.36 -2.87 -6.95
C PHE A 22 27.57 -4.37 -7.21
N ALA A 23 28.73 -4.91 -6.84
CA ALA A 23 29.07 -6.32 -7.08
C ALA A 23 28.17 -7.31 -6.32
N ASP A 24 27.58 -6.88 -5.20
CA ASP A 24 26.74 -7.66 -4.27
C ASP A 24 25.24 -7.37 -4.41
N GLY A 25 24.83 -6.45 -5.29
CA GLY A 25 23.42 -6.11 -5.51
C GLY A 25 23.20 -4.62 -5.80
N ALA A 26 21.94 -4.26 -6.08
CA ALA A 26 21.53 -2.86 -6.14
C ALA A 26 21.15 -2.37 -4.74
N ARG A 27 21.60 -1.17 -4.37
CA ARG A 27 21.25 -0.54 -3.08
C ARG A 27 21.14 0.99 -3.23
N PRO A 28 20.35 1.66 -2.37
CA PRO A 28 20.27 3.13 -2.35
C PRO A 28 21.65 3.78 -2.28
N ALA A 29 21.87 4.82 -3.08
CA ALA A 29 23.16 5.48 -3.25
C ALA A 29 23.07 6.95 -3.67
N LEU A 30 21.95 7.41 -4.24
CA LEU A 30 21.74 8.81 -4.62
C LEU A 30 21.10 9.59 -3.47
N ALA A 31 21.58 10.81 -3.24
CA ALA A 31 20.93 11.76 -2.35
C ALA A 31 19.70 12.41 -3.03
N ALA A 32 18.80 12.99 -2.22
CA ALA A 32 17.55 13.56 -2.71
C ALA A 32 17.76 14.74 -3.69
N ASP A 33 18.79 15.55 -3.50
CA ASP A 33 19.15 16.65 -4.40
C ASP A 33 19.65 16.15 -5.76
N GLU A 34 20.47 15.09 -5.79
CA GLU A 34 20.93 14.44 -7.03
C GLU A 34 19.76 13.88 -7.85
N LEU A 35 18.76 13.29 -7.17
CA LEU A 35 17.55 12.76 -7.82
C LEU A 35 16.73 13.85 -8.52
N VAL A 36 16.66 15.02 -7.89
CA VAL A 36 15.80 16.14 -8.30
C VAL A 36 16.49 17.04 -9.33
N ALA A 37 17.82 17.16 -9.29
CA ALA A 37 18.59 17.99 -10.22
C ALA A 37 18.35 17.63 -11.70
N GLY A 38 18.11 16.35 -12.01
CA GLY A 38 17.81 15.88 -13.36
C GLY A 38 16.34 16.04 -13.79
N SER A 39 15.45 16.43 -12.87
CA SER A 39 13.99 16.40 -13.04
C SER A 39 13.34 17.78 -12.90
N ALA A 40 14.14 18.85 -12.96
CA ALA A 40 13.65 20.21 -12.89
C ALA A 40 12.77 20.54 -14.11
N GLU A 41 11.47 20.67 -13.90
CA GLU A 41 10.52 21.11 -14.91
C GLU A 41 10.41 22.64 -14.94
N ALA A 42 10.36 23.21 -16.15
CA ALA A 42 10.26 24.66 -16.30
C ALA A 42 8.96 25.19 -15.66
N GLY A 43 9.10 26.01 -14.63
CA GLY A 43 7.97 26.68 -13.98
C GLY A 43 7.37 25.93 -12.80
N VAL A 44 8.00 24.87 -12.30
CA VAL A 44 7.65 24.21 -11.02
C VAL A 44 8.81 24.38 -10.06
N GLU A 45 8.54 24.89 -8.85
CA GLU A 45 9.52 24.97 -7.77
C GLU A 45 9.56 23.62 -7.05
N LEU A 46 10.77 23.09 -6.81
CA LEU A 46 10.95 21.79 -6.16
C LEU A 46 11.66 21.98 -4.81
N ARG A 47 11.10 21.37 -3.76
CA ARG A 47 11.74 21.23 -2.46
C ARG A 47 11.95 19.75 -2.19
N SER A 48 13.17 19.33 -1.87
CA SER A 48 13.45 17.92 -1.53
C SER A 48 13.68 17.74 -0.04
N ARG A 49 13.25 16.59 0.48
CA ARG A 49 13.50 16.15 1.85
C ARG A 49 13.66 14.64 1.91
N GLU A 50 14.77 14.18 2.45
CA GLU A 50 14.95 12.77 2.75
C GLU A 50 14.17 12.39 4.02
N VAL A 51 13.35 11.35 3.94
CA VAL A 51 12.55 10.82 5.06
C VAL A 51 13.17 9.53 5.57
N LEU A 52 13.55 8.64 4.65
CA LEU A 52 14.23 7.37 4.92
C LEU A 52 15.28 7.11 3.84
N HIS A 53 16.15 6.13 4.09
CA HIS A 53 17.16 5.67 3.14
C HIS A 53 17.26 4.13 3.19
N LEU A 54 16.14 3.45 2.89
CA LEU A 54 15.98 2.00 3.05
C LEU A 54 15.51 1.31 1.76
N ASP A 55 15.73 0.00 1.68
CA ASP A 55 15.06 -0.85 0.70
C ASP A 55 13.61 -1.08 1.12
N SER A 56 12.66 -0.99 0.18
CA SER A 56 11.24 -1.12 0.47
C SER A 56 10.85 -2.47 1.09
N SER A 57 11.60 -3.54 0.79
CA SER A 57 11.39 -4.87 1.36
C SER A 57 11.78 -4.98 2.85
N SER A 58 12.53 -4.01 3.36
CA SER A 58 13.02 -3.96 4.74
C SER A 58 12.23 -3.00 5.64
N LEU A 59 11.19 -2.34 5.11
CA LEU A 59 10.39 -1.39 5.88
C LEU A 59 9.54 -2.08 6.94
N LEU A 60 9.46 -1.44 8.10
CA LEU A 60 8.65 -1.84 9.23
C LEU A 60 7.44 -0.88 9.40
N PRO A 61 6.42 -1.24 10.20
CA PRO A 61 5.27 -0.37 10.45
C PRO A 61 5.64 1.05 10.92
N GLU A 62 6.67 1.18 11.76
CA GLU A 62 7.21 2.47 12.20
C GLU A 62 7.76 3.34 11.06
N ASP A 63 8.37 2.71 10.04
CA ASP A 63 8.87 3.41 8.87
C ASP A 63 7.71 3.93 8.00
N LEU A 64 6.68 3.12 7.82
CA LEU A 64 5.45 3.50 7.12
C LEU A 64 4.75 4.67 7.82
N ASP A 65 4.69 4.66 9.16
CA ASP A 65 4.17 5.77 9.95
C ASP A 65 5.01 7.05 9.83
N ALA A 66 6.34 6.91 9.77
CA ALA A 66 7.25 8.04 9.56
C ALA A 66 7.01 8.69 8.18
N VAL A 67 6.87 7.88 7.13
CA VAL A 67 6.56 8.35 5.76
C VAL A 67 5.21 9.06 5.70
N ARG A 68 4.16 8.45 6.26
CA ARG A 68 2.83 9.08 6.35
C ARG A 68 2.89 10.43 7.08
N SER A 69 3.59 10.48 8.22
CA SER A 69 3.72 11.71 9.01
C SER A 69 4.49 12.79 8.27
N ALA A 70 5.51 12.43 7.50
CA ALA A 70 6.24 13.36 6.65
C ALA A 70 5.35 13.96 5.55
N VAL A 71 4.51 13.16 4.88
CA VAL A 71 3.54 13.66 3.89
C VAL A 71 2.58 14.67 4.52
N VAL A 72 2.02 14.36 5.70
CA VAL A 72 1.13 15.28 6.42
C VAL A 72 1.85 16.59 6.76
N ALA A 73 3.07 16.52 7.29
CA ALA A 73 3.85 17.70 7.66
C ALA A 73 4.16 18.61 6.45
N GLU A 74 4.48 18.04 5.27
CA GLU A 74 4.67 18.84 4.06
C GLU A 74 3.39 19.54 3.61
N LEU A 75 2.23 18.92 3.83
CA LEU A 75 0.94 19.51 3.50
C LEU A 75 0.51 20.57 4.52
N GLU A 76 1.10 20.67 5.72
CA GLU A 76 0.81 21.80 6.63
C GLU A 76 1.21 23.16 6.03
N ASP A 77 2.19 23.16 5.11
CA ASP A 77 2.59 24.34 4.35
C ASP A 77 1.58 24.63 3.22
N PRO A 78 0.84 25.77 3.28
CA PRO A 78 -0.15 26.10 2.25
C PRO A 78 0.47 26.49 0.91
N SER A 79 1.78 26.74 0.83
CA SER A 79 2.46 27.01 -0.43
C SER A 79 2.70 25.75 -1.26
N VAL A 80 2.71 24.57 -0.62
CA VAL A 80 2.86 23.27 -1.30
C VAL A 80 1.60 22.95 -2.10
N THR A 81 1.79 22.77 -3.41
CA THR A 81 0.76 22.43 -4.39
C THR A 81 0.42 20.94 -4.36
N GLY A 82 1.43 20.09 -4.14
CA GLY A 82 1.33 18.63 -4.07
C GLY A 82 2.62 18.01 -3.55
N VAL A 83 2.54 16.74 -3.17
CA VAL A 83 3.68 15.96 -2.67
C VAL A 83 3.99 14.84 -3.64
N VAL A 84 5.26 14.66 -3.97
CA VAL A 84 5.78 13.49 -4.68
C VAL A 84 6.61 12.67 -3.70
N LEU A 85 6.40 11.36 -3.66
CA LEU A 85 7.13 10.44 -2.79
C LEU A 85 7.87 9.41 -3.64
N THR A 86 9.20 9.45 -3.65
CA THR A 86 9.99 8.41 -4.30
C THR A 86 10.18 7.23 -3.35
N HIS A 87 9.86 6.03 -3.84
CA HIS A 87 9.78 4.82 -3.02
C HIS A 87 10.25 3.59 -3.79
N GLY A 88 10.75 2.58 -3.06
CA GLY A 88 11.02 1.26 -3.64
C GLY A 88 9.72 0.56 -4.06
N THR A 89 9.75 -0.18 -5.17
CA THR A 89 8.53 -0.69 -5.81
C THR A 89 7.95 -1.92 -5.11
N ASP A 90 8.69 -2.62 -4.25
CA ASP A 90 8.25 -3.89 -3.66
C ASP A 90 7.11 -3.73 -2.65
N THR A 91 7.09 -2.64 -1.88
CA THR A 91 6.05 -2.36 -0.87
C THR A 91 5.38 -1.00 -1.07
N MET A 92 5.53 -0.42 -2.28
CA MET A 92 4.92 0.86 -2.63
C MET A 92 3.39 0.82 -2.47
N GLU A 93 2.75 -0.29 -2.84
CA GLU A 93 1.28 -0.45 -2.73
C GLU A 93 0.78 -0.43 -1.27
N GLU A 94 1.60 -0.89 -0.32
CA GLU A 94 1.28 -0.93 1.11
C GLU A 94 1.44 0.45 1.73
N THR A 95 2.54 1.13 1.43
CA THR A 95 2.79 2.50 1.90
C THR A 95 1.76 3.47 1.31
N ALA A 96 1.44 3.31 0.02
CA ALA A 96 0.39 4.08 -0.64
C ALA A 96 -0.97 3.88 0.02
N MET A 97 -1.31 2.63 0.36
CA MET A 97 -2.55 2.31 1.05
C MET A 97 -2.64 2.97 2.43
N LEU A 98 -1.57 2.94 3.23
CA LEU A 98 -1.57 3.56 4.55
C LEU A 98 -1.81 5.07 4.47
N ILE A 99 -1.13 5.74 3.54
CA ILE A 99 -1.31 7.18 3.33
C ILE A 99 -2.73 7.46 2.83
N ASP A 100 -3.22 6.71 1.84
CA ASP A 100 -4.57 6.89 1.26
C ASP A 100 -5.70 6.72 2.28
N LEU A 101 -5.54 5.79 3.23
CA LEU A 101 -6.51 5.57 4.31
C LEU A 101 -6.71 6.80 5.19
N MET A 102 -5.69 7.66 5.34
CA MET A 102 -5.71 8.78 6.29
C MET A 102 -5.54 10.15 5.60
N HIS A 103 -5.45 10.19 4.27
CA HIS A 103 -5.23 11.40 3.48
C HIS A 103 -6.55 12.08 3.09
N ALA A 104 -6.93 13.10 3.87
CA ALA A 104 -8.13 13.89 3.62
C ALA A 104 -7.89 15.18 2.80
N ASP A 105 -6.62 15.57 2.59
CA ASP A 105 -6.30 16.82 1.91
C ASP A 105 -6.66 16.74 0.40
N PRO A 106 -7.24 17.80 -0.19
CA PRO A 106 -7.56 17.79 -1.61
C PRO A 106 -6.34 17.85 -2.54
N ARG A 107 -5.15 18.20 -2.05
CA ARG A 107 -3.91 18.23 -2.84
C ARG A 107 -3.43 16.81 -3.16
N PRO A 108 -2.83 16.61 -4.34
CA PRO A 108 -2.35 15.30 -4.75
C PRO A 108 -1.13 14.86 -3.95
N VAL A 109 -1.09 13.56 -3.65
CA VAL A 109 0.10 12.84 -3.18
C VAL A 109 0.39 11.77 -4.24
N ILE A 110 1.54 11.88 -4.89
CA ILE A 110 1.94 11.00 -5.99
C ILE A 110 3.14 10.16 -5.56
N MET A 111 2.98 8.85 -5.50
CA MET A 111 4.09 7.92 -5.29
C MET A 111 4.72 7.54 -6.63
N THR A 112 6.03 7.39 -6.65
CA THR A 112 6.77 6.98 -7.84
C THR A 112 8.06 6.24 -7.48
N GLY A 113 8.71 5.62 -8.45
CA GLY A 113 9.91 4.82 -8.26
C GLY A 113 10.56 4.44 -9.58
N ALA A 114 11.30 3.34 -9.57
CA ALA A 114 11.93 2.79 -10.78
C ALA A 114 11.99 1.26 -10.70
N GLN A 115 11.90 0.61 -11.85
CA GLN A 115 12.17 -0.82 -11.99
C GLN A 115 13.64 -1.09 -12.30
N ARG A 116 14.35 -0.09 -12.84
CA ARG A 116 15.77 -0.17 -13.17
C ARG A 116 16.59 0.80 -12.32
N PRO A 117 17.76 0.37 -11.80
CA PRO A 117 18.68 1.24 -11.08
C PRO A 117 19.11 2.47 -11.88
N ALA A 118 19.52 3.52 -11.18
CA ALA A 118 19.87 4.81 -11.78
C ALA A 118 21.09 4.77 -12.72
N ASP A 119 21.98 3.78 -12.54
CA ASP A 119 23.15 3.54 -13.41
C ASP A 119 22.84 2.68 -14.64
N SER A 120 21.58 2.29 -14.84
CA SER A 120 21.14 1.56 -16.03
C SER A 120 21.08 2.47 -17.27
N LEU A 121 21.51 1.96 -18.42
CA LEU A 121 21.32 2.62 -19.72
C LEU A 121 19.84 2.85 -20.08
N HIS A 122 18.93 2.11 -19.45
CA HIS A 122 17.48 2.21 -19.68
C HIS A 122 16.74 2.62 -18.40
N ALA A 123 17.40 3.40 -17.52
CA ALA A 123 16.78 3.86 -16.26
C ALA A 123 15.44 4.55 -16.52
N ASP A 124 14.40 4.10 -15.81
CA ASP A 124 13.02 4.59 -15.93
C ASP A 124 12.68 5.66 -14.88
N GLY A 125 13.48 5.76 -13.81
CA GLY A 125 13.30 6.70 -12.72
C GLY A 125 13.08 8.16 -13.12
N PRO A 126 13.92 8.76 -14.00
CA PRO A 126 13.74 10.15 -14.41
C PRO A 126 12.40 10.44 -15.10
N ALA A 127 11.96 9.54 -15.99
CA ALA A 127 10.67 9.67 -16.67
C ALA A 127 9.49 9.51 -15.71
N ASN A 128 9.59 8.55 -14.77
CA ASN A 128 8.58 8.34 -13.74
C ASN A 128 8.48 9.55 -12.78
N LEU A 129 9.62 10.13 -12.39
CA LEU A 129 9.67 11.30 -11.52
C LEU A 129 9.09 12.56 -12.19
N SER A 130 9.43 12.83 -13.46
CA SER A 130 8.82 13.92 -14.23
C SER A 130 7.29 13.71 -14.34
N ALA A 131 6.84 12.50 -14.69
CA ALA A 131 5.40 12.20 -14.73
C ALA A 131 4.71 12.41 -13.37
N ALA A 132 5.38 12.10 -12.27
CA ALA A 132 4.87 12.31 -10.92
C ALA A 132 4.78 13.80 -10.55
N ILE A 133 5.79 14.59 -10.90
CA ILE A 133 5.79 16.06 -10.71
C ILE A 133 4.66 16.69 -11.50
N ALA A 134 4.51 16.33 -12.78
CA ALA A 134 3.41 16.79 -13.63
C ALA A 134 2.04 16.43 -13.02
N ALA A 135 1.87 15.20 -12.54
CA ALA A 135 0.65 14.77 -11.87
C ALA A 135 0.39 15.52 -10.55
N ALA A 136 1.43 15.92 -9.82
CA ALA A 136 1.31 16.65 -8.55
C ALA A 136 0.86 18.11 -8.74
N VAL A 137 1.06 18.69 -9.92
CA VAL A 137 0.57 20.05 -10.25
C VAL A 137 -0.70 20.05 -11.11
N ASP A 138 -1.12 18.90 -11.62
CA ASP A 138 -2.34 18.77 -12.42
C ASP A 138 -3.61 18.98 -11.55
N PRO A 139 -4.46 19.97 -11.87
CA PRO A 139 -5.74 20.16 -11.19
C PRO A 139 -6.65 18.93 -11.20
N LEU A 140 -6.54 18.04 -12.20
CA LEU A 140 -7.32 16.80 -12.31
C LEU A 140 -6.87 15.72 -11.32
N SER A 141 -5.67 15.84 -10.74
CA SER A 141 -5.19 14.93 -9.70
C SER A 141 -5.75 15.24 -8.30
N ARG A 142 -6.36 16.42 -8.13
CA ARG A 142 -6.91 16.84 -6.83
C ARG A 142 -8.06 15.95 -6.39
N ARG A 143 -8.16 15.69 -5.08
CA ARG A 143 -9.21 14.89 -4.41
C ARG A 143 -9.28 13.42 -4.85
N ARG A 144 -8.25 12.90 -5.53
CA ARG A 144 -8.17 11.51 -5.97
C ARG A 144 -7.52 10.56 -4.97
N GLY A 145 -7.18 11.04 -3.78
CA GLY A 145 -6.42 10.26 -2.80
C GLY A 145 -4.94 10.20 -3.17
N VAL A 146 -4.28 9.11 -2.83
CA VAL A 146 -2.90 8.84 -3.25
C VAL A 146 -2.90 8.15 -4.61
N LEU A 147 -2.00 8.57 -5.50
CA LEU A 147 -1.82 7.99 -6.84
C LEU A 147 -0.40 7.41 -6.98
N ILE A 148 -0.23 6.42 -7.84
CA ILE A 148 1.06 5.84 -8.21
C ILE A 148 1.35 6.15 -9.68
N ALA A 149 2.47 6.81 -9.95
CA ALA A 149 2.95 7.18 -11.28
C ALA A 149 4.18 6.35 -11.67
N MET A 150 4.00 5.36 -12.56
CA MET A 150 5.05 4.43 -12.99
C MET A 150 4.80 3.93 -14.42
N GLY A 151 5.84 3.90 -15.25
CA GLY A 151 5.76 3.28 -16.59
C GLY A 151 4.73 3.93 -17.51
N GLY A 152 4.52 5.24 -17.38
CA GLY A 152 3.50 5.99 -18.13
C GLY A 152 2.05 5.78 -17.64
N SER A 153 1.84 5.05 -16.55
CA SER A 153 0.52 4.87 -15.93
C SER A 153 0.37 5.72 -14.68
N LEU A 154 -0.85 6.20 -14.43
CA LEU A 154 -1.25 6.90 -13.19
C LEU A 154 -2.47 6.20 -12.59
N VAL A 155 -2.24 5.38 -11.56
CA VAL A 155 -3.27 4.52 -10.94
C VAL A 155 -3.57 4.97 -9.50
N PRO A 156 -4.79 4.76 -8.98
CA PRO A 156 -5.07 5.03 -7.57
C PRO A 156 -4.29 4.07 -6.66
N ALA A 157 -3.95 4.49 -5.44
CA ALA A 157 -3.33 3.60 -4.46
C ALA A 157 -4.26 2.42 -4.12
N ARG A 158 -5.51 2.71 -3.81
CA ARG A 158 -6.50 1.71 -3.39
C ARG A 158 -6.78 0.69 -4.49
N GLY A 159 -6.68 -0.59 -4.14
CA GLY A 159 -6.84 -1.72 -5.05
C GLY A 159 -5.67 -1.99 -5.97
N THR A 160 -4.62 -1.16 -5.95
CA THR A 160 -3.42 -1.39 -6.75
C THR A 160 -2.51 -2.41 -6.09
N ALA A 161 -1.96 -3.29 -6.92
CA ALA A 161 -0.86 -4.17 -6.55
C ALA A 161 0.23 -4.16 -7.63
N LYS A 162 1.42 -4.66 -7.31
CA LYS A 162 2.50 -4.96 -8.24
C LYS A 162 2.24 -6.32 -8.89
N PHE A 163 1.90 -6.31 -10.17
CA PHE A 163 1.54 -7.50 -10.95
C PHE A 163 2.72 -8.08 -11.75
N ASP A 164 3.77 -7.29 -11.96
CA ASP A 164 4.92 -7.69 -12.76
C ASP A 164 6.22 -7.35 -12.03
N SER A 165 7.15 -8.30 -12.00
CA SER A 165 8.44 -8.12 -11.34
C SER A 165 9.42 -7.26 -12.14
N ALA A 166 9.23 -7.09 -13.45
CA ALA A 166 10.22 -6.51 -14.36
C ALA A 166 9.67 -5.48 -15.36
N ALA A 167 8.37 -5.47 -15.66
CA ALA A 167 7.76 -4.52 -16.59
C ALA A 167 7.85 -3.08 -16.07
N ASP A 168 7.94 -2.12 -16.99
CA ASP A 168 8.06 -0.69 -16.68
C ASP A 168 6.82 -0.12 -15.99
N ALA A 169 5.65 -0.66 -16.35
CA ALA A 169 4.36 -0.40 -15.68
C ALA A 169 3.96 -1.63 -14.85
N PRO A 170 4.58 -1.85 -13.68
CA PRO A 170 4.37 -3.09 -12.93
C PRO A 170 3.09 -3.07 -12.10
N PHE A 171 2.45 -1.91 -11.95
CA PHE A 171 1.28 -1.73 -11.09
C PHE A 171 -0.03 -1.79 -11.90
N ALA A 172 -1.01 -2.52 -11.36
CA ALA A 172 -2.37 -2.51 -11.88
C ALA A 172 -3.37 -2.54 -10.73
N THR A 173 -4.60 -2.08 -11.00
CA THR A 173 -5.68 -2.09 -10.01
C THR A 173 -6.63 -3.27 -10.20
N VAL A 174 -7.19 -3.76 -9.09
CA VAL A 174 -8.30 -4.70 -9.06
C VAL A 174 -9.60 -4.08 -9.63
N ARG A 175 -9.81 -2.78 -9.37
CA ARG A 175 -10.99 -1.98 -9.77
C ARG A 175 -10.64 -0.48 -9.66
N ALA A 176 -10.97 0.30 -10.68
CA ALA A 176 -10.54 1.70 -10.77
C ALA A 176 -11.27 2.67 -9.84
N ASP A 177 -12.48 2.33 -9.41
CA ASP A 177 -13.44 3.20 -8.72
C ASP A 177 -13.82 2.68 -7.32
N LEU A 178 -12.84 2.14 -6.60
CA LEU A 178 -13.04 1.71 -5.21
C LEU A 178 -13.43 2.92 -4.33
N PRO A 179 -14.45 2.76 -3.46
CA PRO A 179 -14.78 3.78 -2.45
C PRO A 179 -13.57 4.11 -1.59
N ARG A 180 -13.48 5.36 -1.12
CA ARG A 180 -12.35 5.85 -0.31
C ARG A 180 -12.83 6.24 1.08
N ALA A 181 -13.16 5.24 1.90
CA ALA A 181 -13.42 5.45 3.32
C ALA A 181 -12.12 5.88 4.01
N LEU A 182 -12.17 7.04 4.68
CA LEU A 182 -11.05 7.58 5.43
C LEU A 182 -11.12 7.11 6.88
N LEU A 183 -9.97 6.75 7.43
CA LEU A 183 -9.76 6.43 8.83
C LEU A 183 -9.20 7.66 9.57
N PRO A 184 -9.51 7.83 10.86
CA PRO A 184 -8.81 8.79 11.70
C PRO A 184 -7.29 8.55 11.65
N PRO A 185 -6.46 9.61 11.65
CA PRO A 185 -5.02 9.44 11.72
C PRO A 185 -4.62 8.65 12.98
N THR A 186 -4.00 7.48 12.77
CA THR A 186 -3.47 6.63 13.84
C THR A 186 -2.13 6.04 13.44
N SER A 187 -1.30 5.69 14.42
CA SER A 187 -0.05 4.97 14.20
C SER A 187 -0.34 3.48 14.13
N ILE A 188 0.18 2.79 13.11
CA ILE A 188 0.05 1.33 12.96
C ILE A 188 1.14 0.56 13.72
N ALA A 189 2.21 1.24 14.13
CA ALA A 189 3.28 0.66 14.93
C ALA A 189 2.74 -0.03 16.20
N GLY A 190 3.26 -1.22 16.49
CA GLY A 190 2.84 -2.02 17.65
C GLY A 190 1.56 -2.86 17.44
N THR A 191 0.77 -2.59 16.40
CA THR A 191 -0.38 -3.45 16.04
C THR A 191 0.06 -4.56 15.12
N ARG A 192 0.05 -5.81 15.59
CA ARG A 192 0.48 -6.96 14.76
C ARG A 192 -0.68 -7.54 13.96
N VAL A 193 -0.53 -7.54 12.63
CA VAL A 193 -1.40 -8.25 11.68
C VAL A 193 -0.54 -9.10 10.74
N ASP A 194 -0.79 -10.40 10.72
CA ASP A 194 -0.05 -11.35 9.88
C ASP A 194 -0.83 -11.69 8.60
N ILE A 195 -0.11 -12.06 7.53
CA ILE A 195 -0.70 -12.64 6.31
C ILE A 195 -0.44 -14.15 6.27
N VAL A 196 -1.47 -14.94 6.04
CA VAL A 196 -1.37 -16.39 5.83
C VAL A 196 -1.85 -16.75 4.43
N MET A 197 -0.93 -17.19 3.57
CA MET A 197 -1.26 -17.71 2.24
C MET A 197 -1.82 -19.12 2.34
N LEU A 198 -3.01 -19.33 1.77
CA LEU A 198 -3.65 -20.64 1.71
C LEU A 198 -3.34 -21.37 0.40
N TYR A 199 -3.16 -22.68 0.50
CA TYR A 199 -2.85 -23.58 -0.61
C TYR A 199 -3.37 -24.99 -0.29
N PRO A 200 -3.52 -25.87 -1.31
CA PRO A 200 -3.91 -27.25 -1.06
C PRO A 200 -2.95 -27.93 -0.07
N GLY A 201 -3.48 -28.42 1.05
CA GLY A 201 -2.70 -29.09 2.08
C GLY A 201 -2.00 -28.16 3.08
N VAL A 202 -2.34 -26.87 3.12
CA VAL A 202 -1.85 -25.96 4.17
C VAL A 202 -2.16 -26.52 5.56
N ASP A 203 -1.15 -26.54 6.43
CA ASP A 203 -1.37 -26.90 7.83
C ASP A 203 -2.04 -25.73 8.56
N PRO A 204 -3.27 -25.88 9.08
CA PRO A 204 -3.97 -24.79 9.76
C PRO A 204 -3.29 -24.37 11.08
N SER A 205 -2.33 -25.15 11.59
CA SER A 205 -1.57 -24.81 12.80
C SER A 205 -0.88 -23.43 12.71
N ILE A 206 -0.56 -22.96 11.50
CA ILE A 206 0.01 -21.63 11.26
C ILE A 206 -0.90 -20.50 11.76
N ILE A 207 -2.22 -20.65 11.63
CA ILE A 207 -3.20 -19.65 12.09
C ILE A 207 -3.17 -19.59 13.62
N GLY A 208 -3.18 -20.77 14.27
CA GLY A 208 -3.05 -20.88 15.72
C GLY A 208 -1.73 -20.32 16.23
N TRP A 209 -0.63 -20.51 15.49
CA TRP A 209 0.68 -19.95 15.82
C TRP A 209 0.69 -18.42 15.75
N CYS A 210 0.16 -17.81 14.68
CA CYS A 210 0.05 -16.35 14.56
C CYS A 210 -0.72 -15.75 15.74
N ALA A 211 -1.90 -16.31 16.03
CA ALA A 211 -2.72 -15.89 17.17
C ALA A 211 -1.99 -16.14 18.50
N GLY A 212 -1.26 -17.26 18.64
CA GLY A 212 -0.45 -17.60 19.82
C GLY A 212 0.71 -16.65 20.06
N ALA A 213 1.27 -16.12 18.98
CA ALA A 213 2.40 -15.19 19.01
C ALA A 213 1.98 -13.72 19.16
N GLY A 214 0.68 -13.44 19.37
CA GLY A 214 0.18 -12.10 19.66
C GLY A 214 -0.31 -11.31 18.44
N ALA A 215 -0.63 -11.96 17.32
CA ALA A 215 -1.34 -11.30 16.24
C ALA A 215 -2.74 -10.85 16.71
N THR A 216 -3.07 -9.57 16.50
CA THR A 216 -4.39 -9.00 16.78
C THR A 216 -5.34 -9.16 15.60
N GLY A 217 -4.78 -9.30 14.39
CA GLY A 217 -5.51 -9.64 13.19
C GLY A 217 -4.73 -10.60 12.28
N ILE A 218 -5.44 -11.30 11.42
CA ILE A 218 -4.87 -12.20 10.41
C ILE A 218 -5.59 -11.95 9.07
N VAL A 219 -4.83 -11.75 8.00
CA VAL A 219 -5.35 -11.76 6.64
C VAL A 219 -5.07 -13.10 5.98
N LEU A 220 -6.12 -13.83 5.61
CA LEU A 220 -6.04 -15.06 4.85
C LEU A 220 -6.07 -14.76 3.36
N VAL A 221 -5.00 -15.14 2.65
CA VAL A 221 -4.96 -15.09 1.19
C VAL A 221 -5.47 -16.41 0.66
N ALA A 222 -6.79 -16.51 0.49
CA ALA A 222 -7.48 -17.73 0.14
C ALA A 222 -7.42 -18.06 -1.36
N THR A 223 -7.90 -19.25 -1.72
CA THR A 223 -7.99 -19.68 -3.12
C THR A 223 -9.29 -19.22 -3.78
N GLY A 224 -9.30 -19.01 -5.09
CA GLY A 224 -10.54 -18.72 -5.83
C GLY A 224 -11.32 -17.54 -5.25
N SER A 225 -12.60 -17.76 -4.94
CA SER A 225 -13.51 -16.76 -4.37
C SER A 225 -13.50 -16.75 -2.82
N GLY A 226 -12.33 -16.95 -2.19
CA GLY A 226 -12.23 -16.97 -0.72
C GLY A 226 -12.29 -18.36 -0.09
N ASN A 227 -11.94 -19.41 -0.84
CA ASN A 227 -12.13 -20.81 -0.43
C ASN A 227 -10.85 -21.45 0.14
N THR A 228 -11.07 -22.46 0.98
CA THR A 228 -10.10 -23.29 1.69
C THR A 228 -10.68 -24.68 2.00
N HIS A 229 -10.14 -25.41 2.99
CA HIS A 229 -10.69 -26.66 3.51
C HIS A 229 -11.15 -26.55 4.97
N THR A 230 -11.95 -27.52 5.41
CA THR A 230 -12.59 -27.57 6.75
C THR A 230 -11.66 -27.30 7.91
N ARG A 231 -10.49 -27.94 7.93
CA ARG A 231 -9.54 -27.74 9.04
C ARG A 231 -9.04 -26.30 9.19
N VAL A 232 -9.04 -25.49 8.11
CA VAL A 232 -8.74 -24.05 8.21
C VAL A 232 -9.91 -23.28 8.80
N VAL A 233 -11.15 -23.62 8.42
CA VAL A 233 -12.35 -23.01 9.00
C VAL A 233 -12.39 -23.22 10.52
N ASP A 234 -12.05 -24.42 10.99
CA ASP A 234 -11.98 -24.73 12.42
C ASP A 234 -10.91 -23.87 13.13
N ALA A 235 -9.70 -23.79 12.56
CA ALA A 235 -8.63 -22.96 13.14
C ALA A 235 -8.93 -21.46 13.11
N VAL A 236 -9.70 -20.98 12.13
CA VAL A 236 -10.20 -19.61 12.08
C VAL A 236 -11.20 -19.36 13.21
N ALA A 237 -12.14 -20.28 13.44
CA ALA A 237 -13.08 -20.17 14.54
C ALA A 237 -12.35 -20.12 15.89
N ASP A 238 -11.31 -20.93 16.07
CA ASP A 238 -10.49 -20.92 17.28
C ASP A 238 -9.73 -19.59 17.45
N ALA A 239 -9.15 -19.04 16.37
CA ALA A 239 -8.47 -17.74 16.42
C ALA A 239 -9.42 -16.59 16.77
N ILE A 240 -10.62 -16.58 16.17
CA ILE A 240 -11.67 -15.60 16.47
C ILE A 240 -12.14 -15.74 17.93
N GLY A 241 -12.30 -16.97 18.43
CA GLY A 241 -12.62 -17.22 19.83
C GLY A 241 -11.57 -16.70 20.82
N ARG A 242 -10.34 -16.46 20.36
CA ARG A 242 -9.24 -15.83 21.11
C ARG A 242 -9.16 -14.31 20.92
N GLY A 243 -10.12 -13.70 20.23
CA GLY A 243 -10.19 -12.25 19.99
C GLY A 243 -9.40 -11.75 18.79
N VAL A 244 -8.91 -12.65 17.92
CA VAL A 244 -8.21 -12.25 16.69
C VAL A 244 -9.20 -11.94 15.58
N VAL A 245 -9.05 -10.78 14.93
CA VAL A 245 -9.88 -10.43 13.77
C VAL A 245 -9.32 -11.08 12.51
N VAL A 246 -10.14 -11.88 11.82
CA VAL A 246 -9.71 -12.59 10.61
C VAL A 246 -10.38 -11.98 9.39
N VAL A 247 -9.59 -11.51 8.43
CA VAL A 247 -10.04 -11.03 7.12
C VAL A 247 -9.64 -12.04 6.04
N VAL A 248 -10.53 -12.32 5.09
CA VAL A 248 -10.31 -13.26 3.99
C VAL A 248 -10.30 -12.50 2.68
N CYS A 249 -9.16 -12.49 2.00
CA CYS A 249 -9.04 -12.04 0.62
C CYS A 249 -8.70 -13.25 -0.28
N SER A 250 -8.19 -12.99 -1.49
CA SER A 250 -7.81 -14.04 -2.43
C SER A 250 -6.43 -13.81 -3.03
N ARG A 251 -5.75 -14.91 -3.39
CA ARG A 251 -4.57 -14.89 -4.26
C ARG A 251 -4.93 -14.60 -5.72
N VAL A 252 -6.20 -14.70 -6.09
CA VAL A 252 -6.66 -14.34 -7.44
C VAL A 252 -6.54 -12.83 -7.57
N PRO A 253 -5.73 -12.33 -8.51
CA PRO A 253 -5.26 -10.95 -8.44
C PRO A 253 -6.31 -9.94 -8.92
N ARG A 254 -7.40 -10.39 -9.57
CA ARG A 254 -8.52 -9.54 -10.00
C ARG A 254 -9.87 -10.20 -9.72
N GLY A 255 -10.93 -9.38 -9.72
CA GLY A 255 -12.31 -9.81 -9.52
C GLY A 255 -12.80 -9.69 -8.08
N GLU A 256 -14.10 -9.53 -7.93
CA GLU A 256 -14.75 -9.46 -6.61
C GLU A 256 -14.69 -10.80 -5.89
N ILE A 257 -14.46 -10.76 -4.58
CA ILE A 257 -14.60 -11.93 -3.72
C ILE A 257 -15.99 -11.91 -3.10
N VAL A 258 -16.83 -12.84 -3.56
CA VAL A 258 -18.18 -13.06 -3.05
C VAL A 258 -18.22 -14.40 -2.33
N ALA A 259 -18.79 -14.41 -1.12
CA ALA A 259 -19.01 -15.63 -0.36
C ALA A 259 -20.12 -16.48 -0.99
N THR A 260 -19.76 -17.32 -1.96
CA THR A 260 -20.72 -18.17 -2.69
C THR A 260 -20.70 -19.63 -2.24
N TYR A 261 -19.53 -20.18 -1.93
CA TYR A 261 -19.37 -21.60 -1.64
C TYR A 261 -19.46 -21.88 -0.14
N GLY A 262 -20.20 -22.92 0.23
CA GLY A 262 -20.26 -23.52 1.56
C GLY A 262 -19.94 -25.02 1.50
N GLY A 263 -20.23 -25.75 2.58
CA GLY A 263 -20.02 -27.21 2.63
C GLY A 263 -18.71 -27.61 3.30
N GLY A 264 -18.14 -26.70 4.08
CA GLY A 264 -17.10 -26.97 5.05
C GLY A 264 -15.83 -26.14 4.86
N GLY A 265 -15.55 -25.60 3.67
CA GLY A 265 -14.30 -24.89 3.40
C GLY A 265 -14.45 -23.62 2.56
N GLY A 266 -15.67 -23.24 2.18
CA GLY A 266 -15.85 -22.05 1.34
C GLY A 266 -15.91 -20.76 2.14
N ALA A 267 -15.88 -19.63 1.44
CA ALA A 267 -16.01 -18.31 2.04
C ALA A 267 -17.30 -18.13 2.87
N VAL A 268 -18.39 -18.84 2.53
CA VAL A 268 -19.63 -18.84 3.35
C VAL A 268 -19.37 -19.47 4.71
N ASP A 269 -18.63 -20.58 4.76
CA ASP A 269 -18.32 -21.28 6.01
C ASP A 269 -17.40 -20.42 6.89
N LEU A 270 -16.40 -19.76 6.30
CA LEU A 270 -15.51 -18.82 7.00
C LEU A 270 -16.29 -17.63 7.58
N ALA A 271 -17.17 -17.01 6.77
CA ALA A 271 -18.01 -15.90 7.22
C ALA A 271 -18.97 -16.32 8.35
N ALA A 272 -19.55 -17.52 8.26
CA ALA A 272 -20.38 -18.08 9.32
C ALA A 272 -19.63 -18.31 10.64
N ARG A 273 -18.28 -18.41 10.60
CA ARG A 273 -17.41 -18.45 11.79
C ARG A 273 -16.94 -17.07 12.25
N GLY A 274 -17.39 -15.99 11.61
CA GLY A 274 -17.04 -14.62 11.94
C GLY A 274 -15.84 -14.06 11.19
N ALA A 275 -15.31 -14.76 10.19
CA ALA A 275 -14.30 -14.15 9.32
C ALA A 275 -14.94 -13.06 8.44
N ILE A 276 -14.20 -11.99 8.19
CA ILE A 276 -14.65 -10.84 7.40
C ILE A 276 -14.14 -11.01 5.97
N ILE A 277 -14.99 -10.86 4.97
CA ILE A 277 -14.57 -10.98 3.57
C ILE A 277 -14.07 -9.62 3.08
N SER A 278 -12.89 -9.60 2.46
CA SER A 278 -12.37 -8.47 1.69
C SER A 278 -12.72 -8.68 0.21
N PRO A 279 -13.71 -7.94 -0.34
CA PRO A 279 -14.18 -8.18 -1.70
C PRO A 279 -13.13 -7.77 -2.75
N TRP A 280 -12.43 -6.66 -2.51
CA TRP A 280 -11.51 -6.07 -3.50
C TRP A 280 -10.07 -5.99 -3.04
N LEU A 281 -9.80 -5.63 -1.78
CA LEU A 281 -8.42 -5.49 -1.30
C LEU A 281 -7.73 -6.86 -1.23
N ARG A 282 -6.49 -6.91 -1.74
CA ARG A 282 -5.63 -8.10 -1.73
C ARG A 282 -4.69 -8.08 -0.54
N GLY A 283 -4.04 -9.21 -0.29
CA GLY A 283 -3.26 -9.50 0.92
C GLY A 283 -2.49 -8.30 1.49
N PRO A 284 -1.59 -7.67 0.72
CA PRO A 284 -0.79 -6.53 1.20
C PRO A 284 -1.65 -5.34 1.67
N GLN A 285 -2.59 -4.87 0.83
CA GLN A 285 -3.45 -3.74 1.18
C GLN A 285 -4.50 -4.06 2.25
N ALA A 286 -5.06 -5.27 2.22
CA ALA A 286 -5.98 -5.74 3.25
C ALA A 286 -5.28 -5.83 4.61
N ARG A 287 -4.00 -6.21 4.65
CA ARG A 287 -3.18 -6.21 5.87
C ARG A 287 -3.01 -4.80 6.42
N ILE A 288 -2.64 -3.84 5.58
CA ILE A 288 -2.49 -2.43 5.98
C ILE A 288 -3.81 -1.85 6.49
N ALA A 289 -4.92 -2.08 5.78
CA ALA A 289 -6.24 -1.61 6.20
C ALA A 289 -6.67 -2.21 7.55
N LEU A 290 -6.54 -3.53 7.71
CA LEU A 290 -6.85 -4.20 8.97
C LEU A 290 -5.96 -3.70 10.11
N GLN A 291 -4.65 -3.51 9.86
CA GLN A 291 -3.71 -3.00 10.84
C GLN A 291 -4.07 -1.57 11.29
N ALA A 292 -4.43 -0.69 10.36
CA ALA A 292 -4.86 0.67 10.66
C ALA A 292 -6.18 0.72 11.45
N LEU A 293 -7.16 -0.10 11.08
CA LEU A 293 -8.43 -0.21 11.81
C LEU A 293 -8.20 -0.66 13.25
N LEU A 294 -7.47 -1.77 13.45
CA LEU A 294 -7.21 -2.32 14.78
C LEU A 294 -6.38 -1.37 15.64
N ALA A 295 -5.39 -0.69 15.05
CA ALA A 295 -4.60 0.33 15.73
C ALA A 295 -5.46 1.54 16.16
N GLY A 296 -6.51 1.85 15.40
CA GLY A 296 -7.52 2.86 15.75
C GLY A 296 -8.54 2.39 16.79
N GLY A 297 -8.45 1.16 17.28
CA GLY A 297 -9.39 0.57 18.24
C GLY A 297 -10.70 0.06 17.63
N ALA A 298 -10.75 -0.12 16.31
CA ALA A 298 -11.92 -0.66 15.63
C ALA A 298 -12.24 -2.09 16.11
N GLY A 299 -13.51 -2.32 16.43
CA GLY A 299 -14.02 -3.65 16.74
C GLY A 299 -14.30 -4.46 15.49
N HIS A 300 -14.71 -5.72 15.67
CA HIS A 300 -15.06 -6.63 14.57
C HIS A 300 -16.12 -6.03 13.62
N ALA A 301 -17.16 -5.39 14.16
CA ALA A 301 -18.23 -4.78 13.37
C ALA A 301 -17.73 -3.62 12.49
N ASP A 302 -16.88 -2.74 13.04
CA ASP A 302 -16.30 -1.61 12.32
C ASP A 302 -15.41 -2.10 11.16
N VAL A 303 -14.62 -3.16 11.42
CA VAL A 303 -13.79 -3.80 10.37
C VAL A 303 -14.67 -4.42 9.29
N ALA A 304 -15.76 -5.09 9.67
CA ALA A 304 -16.69 -5.69 8.72
C ALA A 304 -17.37 -4.64 7.84
N GLU A 305 -17.79 -3.51 8.43
CA GLU A 305 -18.37 -2.38 7.71
C GLU A 305 -17.37 -1.77 6.72
N PHE A 306 -16.12 -1.54 7.15
CA PHE A 306 -15.07 -1.02 6.28
C PHE A 306 -14.88 -1.93 5.05
N PHE A 307 -14.61 -3.21 5.24
CA PHE A 307 -14.34 -4.11 4.11
C PHE A 307 -15.56 -4.35 3.21
N ALA A 308 -16.78 -4.24 3.73
CA ALA A 308 -18.00 -4.31 2.92
C ALA A 308 -18.21 -3.05 2.04
N ALA A 309 -17.68 -1.91 2.47
CA ALA A 309 -17.75 -0.65 1.73
C ALA A 309 -16.67 -0.51 0.66
N GLU A 310 -15.60 -1.30 0.72
CA GLU A 310 -14.53 -1.35 -0.28
C GLU A 310 -14.98 -1.95 -1.62
#